data_AF-A0A1H7Z3A9-F1
#
_entry.id   AF-A0A1H7Z3A9-F1
#
_cell.length_a   1.000
_cell.length_b   1.000
_cell.length_c   1.000
_cell.angle_alpha   90.00
_cell.angle_beta   90.00
_cell.angle_gamma   90.00
#
_symmetry.space_group_name_H-M   'P 1'
#
loop_
_entity.id
_entity.type
_entity.pdbx_description
1 polymer ?
#
loop_
_entity_poly.entity_id
_entity_poly.type
_entity_poly.pdbx_seq_one_letter_code
_entity_poly.pdbx_strand_id
1 'polypeptide(L)'
;MDFKQLEALVWVAKLGSFSKAGEQLFLTQPTISAHISSLEKELGMRLIVRTTKAVYPSQEGTKLLTYATEILRLRDEAYAALAQTSSRTPKLCELFGIDLNSKRVISLVGSGGKTTFLFALANELAKQGKRVAVTTTTHIFRPDPQQCAYLITDGDLEKIDIALKEHRFVTVGALEENGKLSAPAEELIRYLHKSVDFLLIEADGSRCLPIKVPNNREPVIYSGTDQIIAVGGLSCLGKPIGLICHRAPIAQQLLNVKDTHQITAQDMAKLLYHSYGNYGAMLTVVLNQADNEFLRGQAGIIAGLLMQEGVHRVAVTSFLSKQYEYYSQKRGTVKC
;
A
#
# COMPACT_ATOMS: atom_id res chain seq x y z
N MET A 1 -19.20 1.76 25.04
CA MET A 1 -18.39 2.21 23.92
C MET A 1 -17.42 1.06 23.67
N ASP A 2 -17.53 0.40 22.52
CA ASP A 2 -16.71 -0.75 22.15
C ASP A 2 -15.89 -0.48 20.87
N PHE A 3 -14.97 -1.40 20.53
CA PHE A 3 -14.11 -1.22 19.36
C PHE A 3 -14.87 -1.20 18.03
N LYS A 4 -15.95 -1.98 17.88
CA LYS A 4 -16.72 -2.05 16.63
C LYS A 4 -17.45 -0.73 16.38
N GLN A 5 -17.94 -0.10 17.44
CA GLN A 5 -18.53 1.23 17.41
C GLN A 5 -17.52 2.31 17.01
N LEU A 6 -16.31 2.26 17.56
CA LEU A 6 -15.23 3.18 17.21
C LEU A 6 -14.75 2.99 15.76
N GLU A 7 -14.60 1.75 15.31
CA GLU A 7 -14.27 1.42 13.92
C GLU A 7 -15.33 1.94 12.95
N ALA A 8 -16.61 1.72 13.26
CA ALA A 8 -17.71 2.26 12.48
C ALA A 8 -17.63 3.79 12.37
N LEU A 9 -17.37 4.49 13.49
CA LEU A 9 -17.25 5.95 13.51
C LEU A 9 -16.12 6.44 12.61
N VAL A 10 -14.93 5.85 12.74
CA VAL A 10 -13.74 6.20 11.96
C VAL A 10 -14.00 5.99 10.47
N TRP A 11 -14.55 4.84 10.07
CA TRP A 11 -14.76 4.54 8.66
C TRP A 11 -15.89 5.32 8.02
N VAL A 12 -16.99 5.57 8.74
CA VAL A 12 -18.08 6.43 8.25
C VAL A 12 -17.57 7.85 8.03
N ALA A 13 -16.81 8.41 8.98
CA ALA A 13 -16.26 9.76 8.85
C ALA A 13 -15.25 9.85 7.69
N LYS A 14 -14.37 8.84 7.55
CA LYS A 14 -13.34 8.81 6.50
C LYS A 14 -13.91 8.67 5.09
N LEU A 15 -14.95 7.86 4.92
CA LEU A 15 -15.51 7.54 3.61
C LEU A 15 -16.72 8.41 3.23
N GLY A 16 -17.26 9.17 4.18
CA GLY A 16 -18.47 9.97 3.98
C GLY A 16 -19.69 9.13 3.59
N SER A 17 -19.72 7.85 3.95
CA SER A 17 -20.77 6.92 3.52
C SER A 17 -20.87 5.70 4.44
N PHE A 18 -22.10 5.40 4.89
CA PHE A 18 -22.40 4.22 5.70
C PHE A 18 -22.26 2.92 4.90
N SER A 19 -22.69 2.90 3.64
CA SER A 19 -22.58 1.71 2.79
C SER A 19 -21.12 1.36 2.51
N LYS A 20 -20.30 2.36 2.14
CA LYS A 20 -18.86 2.15 1.91
C LYS A 20 -18.13 1.74 3.20
N ALA A 21 -18.52 2.30 4.35
CA ALA A 21 -17.99 1.85 5.64
C ALA A 21 -18.35 0.40 5.95
N GLY A 22 -19.56 -0.04 5.58
CA GLY A 22 -19.97 -1.44 5.68
C GLY A 22 -19.12 -2.35 4.81
N GLU A 23 -18.93 -2.00 3.53
CA GLU A 23 -18.05 -2.74 2.62
C GLU A 23 -16.62 -2.86 3.17
N GLN A 24 -16.09 -1.77 3.73
CA GLN A 24 -14.73 -1.72 4.28
C GLN A 24 -14.55 -2.55 5.56
N LEU A 25 -15.61 -2.69 6.36
CA LEU A 25 -15.62 -3.45 7.61
C LEU A 25 -16.19 -4.86 7.44
N PHE A 26 -16.57 -5.26 6.23
CA PHE A 26 -17.27 -6.52 5.94
C PHE A 26 -18.58 -6.67 6.75
N LEU A 27 -19.31 -5.57 6.91
CA LEU A 27 -20.58 -5.49 7.64
C LEU A 27 -21.68 -4.90 6.75
N THR A 28 -22.93 -5.20 7.07
CA THR A 28 -24.06 -4.58 6.36
C THR A 28 -24.23 -3.12 6.77
N GLN A 29 -24.74 -2.27 5.88
CA GLN A 29 -25.04 -0.87 6.19
C GLN A 29 -25.95 -0.71 7.43
N PRO A 30 -27.01 -1.53 7.62
CA PRO A 30 -27.80 -1.49 8.85
C PRO A 30 -26.98 -1.77 10.11
N THR A 31 -26.03 -2.71 10.06
CA THR A 31 -25.11 -3.00 11.18
C THR A 31 -24.23 -1.79 11.52
N ILE A 32 -23.65 -1.13 10.51
CA ILE A 32 -22.88 0.11 10.73
C ILE A 32 -23.75 1.21 11.34
N SER A 33 -24.96 1.40 10.81
CA SER A 33 -25.88 2.39 11.37
C SER A 33 -26.24 2.07 12.82
N ALA A 34 -26.46 0.80 13.16
CA ALA A 34 -26.74 0.36 14.52
C ALA A 34 -25.56 0.63 15.47
N HIS A 35 -24.31 0.37 15.02
CA HIS A 35 -23.12 0.70 15.80
C HIS A 35 -23.00 2.21 16.09
N ILE A 36 -23.17 3.06 15.07
CA ILE A 36 -23.14 4.52 15.26
C ILE A 36 -24.26 4.99 16.17
N SER A 37 -25.50 4.57 15.93
CA SER A 37 -26.65 4.98 16.74
C SER A 37 -26.54 4.52 18.18
N SER A 38 -25.99 3.33 18.43
CA SER A 38 -25.72 2.85 19.79
C SER A 38 -24.67 3.69 20.49
N LEU A 39 -23.60 4.09 19.79
CA LEU A 39 -22.54 4.93 20.33
C LEU A 39 -23.05 6.35 20.64
N GLU A 40 -23.80 6.95 19.72
CA GLU A 40 -24.43 8.27 19.91
C GLU A 40 -25.41 8.25 21.10
N LYS A 41 -26.20 7.19 21.22
CA LYS A 41 -27.13 7.00 22.35
C LYS A 41 -26.39 6.87 23.67
N GLU A 42 -25.31 6.09 23.72
CA GLU A 42 -24.53 5.88 24.93
C GLU A 42 -23.87 7.17 25.42
N LEU A 43 -23.35 7.99 24.50
CA LEU A 43 -22.68 9.24 24.82
C LEU A 43 -23.63 10.44 24.96
N GLY A 44 -24.91 10.27 24.61
CA GLY A 44 -25.90 11.35 24.61
C GLY A 44 -25.58 12.47 23.62
N MET A 45 -24.76 12.19 22.60
CA MET A 45 -24.26 13.18 21.64
C MET A 45 -24.39 12.67 20.22
N ARG A 46 -24.70 13.59 19.29
CA ARG A 46 -24.66 13.30 17.87
C ARG A 46 -23.22 13.40 17.38
N LEU A 47 -22.70 12.31 16.81
CA LEU A 47 -21.33 12.20 16.34
C LEU A 47 -21.24 12.33 14.82
N ILE A 48 -22.29 11.93 14.10
CA ILE A 48 -22.37 12.01 12.65
C ILE A 48 -23.55 12.89 12.21
N VAL A 49 -23.26 13.87 11.36
CA VAL A 49 -24.27 14.67 10.68
C VAL A 49 -24.54 14.07 9.31
N ARG A 50 -25.83 13.86 9.01
CA ARG A 50 -26.31 13.36 7.72
C ARG A 50 -27.17 14.43 7.06
N THR A 51 -26.80 14.81 5.85
CA THR A 51 -27.63 15.63 4.96
C THR A 51 -28.00 14.81 3.71
N THR A 52 -28.86 15.34 2.86
CA THR A 52 -29.19 14.70 1.57
C THR A 52 -28.01 14.60 0.62
N LYS A 53 -26.94 15.38 0.83
CA LYS A 53 -25.77 15.45 -0.07
C LYS A 53 -24.48 14.90 0.55
N ALA A 54 -24.38 14.85 1.88
CA ALA A 54 -23.12 14.55 2.55
C ALA A 54 -23.31 13.92 3.93
N VAL A 55 -22.33 13.10 4.32
CA VAL A 55 -22.16 12.56 5.67
C VAL A 55 -20.80 13.01 6.19
N TYR A 56 -20.76 13.61 7.37
CA TYR A 56 -19.55 14.14 7.98
C TYR A 56 -19.65 14.14 9.51
N PRO A 57 -18.53 14.15 10.26
CA PRO A 57 -18.58 14.19 11.72
C PRO A 57 -19.07 15.53 12.26
N SER A 58 -19.76 15.51 13.41
CA SER A 58 -20.06 16.72 14.19
C SER A 58 -18.80 17.27 14.88
N GLN A 59 -18.93 18.36 15.64
CA GLN A 59 -17.82 18.87 16.45
C GLN A 59 -17.40 17.84 17.52
N GLU A 60 -18.38 17.21 18.16
CA GLU A 60 -18.19 16.15 19.14
C GLU A 60 -17.63 14.89 18.48
N GLY A 61 -18.14 14.53 17.30
CA GLY A 61 -17.64 13.43 16.49
C GLY A 61 -16.18 13.62 16.10
N THR A 62 -15.80 14.84 15.73
CA THR A 62 -14.40 15.20 15.40
C THR A 62 -13.49 15.03 16.61
N LYS A 63 -13.92 15.47 17.81
CA LYS A 63 -13.15 15.25 19.05
C LYS A 63 -13.00 13.75 19.34
N LEU A 64 -14.08 12.98 19.24
CA LEU A 64 -14.04 11.54 19.50
C LEU A 64 -13.19 10.80 18.46
N LEU A 65 -13.18 11.22 17.20
CA LEU A 65 -12.35 10.62 16.15
C LEU A 65 -10.86 10.65 16.50
N THR A 66 -10.38 11.74 17.10
CA THR A 66 -8.98 11.84 17.57
C THR A 66 -8.67 10.74 18.59
N TYR A 67 -9.52 10.58 19.61
CA TYR A 67 -9.34 9.53 20.63
C TYR A 67 -9.56 8.13 20.07
N ALA A 68 -10.58 7.94 19.24
CA ALA A 68 -10.93 6.66 18.62
C ALA A 68 -9.76 6.13 17.78
N THR A 69 -9.10 7.01 17.03
CA THR A 69 -7.93 6.65 16.22
C THR A 69 -6.78 6.17 17.09
N GLU A 70 -6.46 6.87 18.19
CA GLU A 70 -5.41 6.46 19.11
C GLU A 70 -5.76 5.17 19.88
N ILE A 71 -7.01 5.00 20.31
CA ILE A 71 -7.48 3.79 20.99
C ILE A 71 -7.32 2.57 20.08
N LEU A 72 -7.76 2.68 18.82
CA LEU A 72 -7.62 1.61 17.84
C LEU A 72 -6.15 1.33 17.51
N ARG A 73 -5.32 2.38 17.40
CA ARG A 73 -3.87 2.25 17.21
C ARG A 73 -3.21 1.49 18.36
N LEU A 74 -3.51 1.86 19.61
CA LEU A 74 -2.98 1.20 20.82
C LEU A 74 -3.45 -0.24 20.94
N ARG A 75 -4.72 -0.52 20.60
CA ARG A 75 -5.23 -1.89 20.52
C ARG A 75 -4.44 -2.72 19.51
N ASP A 76 -4.22 -2.19 18.31
CA ASP A 76 -3.46 -2.86 17.26
C ASP A 76 -1.96 -3.00 17.61
N GLU A 77 -1.44 -2.10 18.44
CA GLU A 77 -0.10 -2.19 19.03
C GLU A 77 -0.03 -3.31 20.07
N ALA A 78 -1.02 -3.41 20.97
CA ALA A 78 -1.09 -4.44 22.00
C ALA A 78 -1.23 -5.86 21.38
N TYR A 79 -2.11 -6.04 20.39
CA TYR A 79 -2.20 -7.30 19.67
C TYR A 79 -0.86 -7.66 18.99
N ALA A 80 -0.17 -6.67 18.42
CA ALA A 80 1.14 -6.89 17.81
C ALA A 80 2.23 -7.23 18.83
N ALA A 81 2.19 -6.65 20.03
CA ALA A 81 3.10 -6.96 21.12
C ALA A 81 2.90 -8.41 21.62
N LEU A 82 1.64 -8.86 21.69
CA LEU A 82 1.29 -10.20 22.15
C LEU A 82 1.51 -11.28 21.08
N ALA A 83 1.39 -10.94 19.80
CA ALA A 83 1.72 -11.85 18.71
C ALA A 83 3.22 -12.20 18.62
N GLN A 84 4.10 -11.44 19.29
CA GLN A 84 5.56 -11.63 19.26
C GLN A 84 6.06 -12.84 20.07
N THR A 85 5.20 -13.58 20.78
CA THR A 85 5.64 -14.76 21.55
C THR A 85 5.79 -16.03 20.70
N SER A 86 5.46 -16.00 19.40
CA SER A 86 5.63 -17.13 18.49
C SER A 86 5.87 -16.68 17.05
N SER A 87 7.13 -16.82 16.60
CA SER A 87 7.71 -16.48 15.28
C SER A 87 8.16 -15.02 15.08
N ARG A 88 9.43 -14.84 14.67
CA ARG A 88 10.03 -13.54 14.33
C ARG A 88 9.39 -13.04 13.04
N THR A 89 8.57 -11.99 13.12
CA THR A 89 8.05 -11.29 11.94
C THR A 89 9.22 -10.78 11.08
N PRO A 90 9.32 -11.18 9.81
CA PRO A 90 10.42 -10.75 8.95
C PRO A 90 10.34 -9.24 8.68
N LYS A 91 11.51 -8.61 8.59
CA LYS A 91 11.63 -7.19 8.17
C LYS A 91 11.19 -7.03 6.71
N LEU A 92 10.76 -5.84 6.29
CA LEU A 92 10.38 -5.58 4.89
C LEU A 92 11.56 -5.76 3.93
N CYS A 93 12.78 -5.39 4.33
CA CYS A 93 13.98 -5.64 3.52
C CYS A 93 14.23 -7.13 3.31
N GLU A 94 14.04 -7.95 4.35
CA GLU A 94 14.11 -9.40 4.26
C GLU A 94 13.00 -9.92 3.35
N LEU A 95 11.77 -9.46 3.54
CA LEU A 95 10.58 -9.85 2.79
C LEU A 95 10.72 -9.59 1.28
N PHE A 96 11.28 -8.43 0.91
CA PHE A 96 11.45 -8.01 -0.48
C PHE A 96 12.78 -8.44 -1.10
N GLY A 97 13.69 -9.04 -0.33
CA GLY A 97 15.00 -9.47 -0.81
C GLY A 97 15.96 -8.34 -1.11
N ILE A 98 15.90 -7.29 -0.29
CA ILE A 98 16.75 -6.12 -0.40
C ILE A 98 18.02 -6.36 0.40
N ASP A 99 19.16 -6.37 -0.30
CA ASP A 99 20.47 -6.43 0.34
C ASP A 99 20.88 -5.03 0.83
N LEU A 100 20.97 -4.89 2.15
CA LEU A 100 21.33 -3.64 2.83
C LEU A 100 22.76 -3.17 2.51
N ASN A 101 23.63 -4.03 1.97
CA ASN A 101 25.00 -3.67 1.59
C ASN A 101 25.12 -3.16 0.16
N SER A 102 24.05 -3.24 -0.63
CA SER A 102 23.99 -2.75 -2.01
C SER A 102 23.24 -1.43 -2.10
N LYS A 103 23.65 -0.57 -3.03
CA LYS A 103 22.80 0.55 -3.45
C LYS A 103 21.73 0.04 -4.41
N ARG A 104 20.48 0.51 -4.28
CA ARG A 104 19.40 0.13 -5.19
C ARG A 104 18.40 1.25 -5.48
N VAL A 105 17.91 1.27 -6.70
CA VAL A 105 16.69 1.98 -7.09
C VAL A 105 15.53 0.97 -7.16
N ILE A 106 14.46 1.24 -6.42
CA ILE A 106 13.32 0.35 -6.26
C ILE A 106 12.06 1.08 -6.68
N SER A 107 11.33 0.56 -7.67
CA SER A 107 10.05 1.10 -8.10
C SER A 107 8.89 0.28 -7.56
N LEU A 108 7.96 0.91 -6.84
CA LEU A 108 6.71 0.30 -6.41
C LEU A 108 5.62 0.56 -7.45
N VAL A 109 4.93 -0.51 -7.87
CA VAL A 109 3.85 -0.48 -8.87
C VAL A 109 2.63 -1.28 -8.43
N GLY A 110 1.51 -1.13 -9.13
CA GLY A 110 0.28 -1.89 -8.87
C GLY A 110 -0.71 -1.16 -7.96
N SER A 111 -1.19 -1.82 -6.92
CA SER A 111 -2.24 -1.30 -6.06
C SER A 111 -2.33 -2.02 -4.71
N GLY A 112 -3.18 -1.51 -3.80
CA GLY A 112 -3.38 -2.15 -2.50
C GLY A 112 -2.25 -1.87 -1.49
N GLY A 113 -1.93 -0.59 -1.24
CA GLY A 113 -1.04 -0.18 -0.16
C GLY A 113 0.40 0.16 -0.56
N LYS A 114 0.66 0.45 -1.84
CA LYS A 114 1.99 0.83 -2.35
C LYS A 114 2.63 1.96 -1.55
N THR A 115 1.94 3.09 -1.41
CA THR A 115 2.42 4.25 -0.66
C THR A 115 2.74 3.86 0.78
N THR A 116 1.89 3.05 1.42
CA THR A 116 2.17 2.52 2.76
C THR A 116 3.44 1.67 2.80
N PHE A 117 3.64 0.75 1.84
CA PHE A 117 4.88 -0.02 1.74
C PHE A 117 6.11 0.83 1.45
N LEU A 118 5.97 1.83 0.59
CA LEU A 118 7.02 2.76 0.21
C LEU A 118 7.60 3.45 1.45
N PHE A 119 6.73 4.07 2.23
CA PHE A 119 7.13 4.79 3.44
C PHE A 119 7.53 3.83 4.57
N ALA A 120 6.89 2.67 4.71
CA ALA A 120 7.29 1.68 5.70
C ALA A 120 8.70 1.14 5.42
N LEU A 121 9.00 0.81 4.17
CA LEU A 121 10.33 0.37 3.74
C LEU A 121 11.35 1.50 3.89
N ALA A 122 11.01 2.74 3.52
CA ALA A 122 11.91 3.88 3.68
C ALA A 122 12.33 4.08 5.14
N ASN A 123 11.35 4.08 6.05
CA ASN A 123 11.59 4.20 7.48
C ASN A 123 12.41 3.03 8.02
N GLU A 124 12.15 1.80 7.58
CA GLU A 124 12.93 0.64 7.98
C GLU A 124 14.39 0.75 7.55
N LEU A 125 14.65 1.09 6.28
CA LEU A 125 16.00 1.26 5.73
C LEU A 125 16.75 2.40 6.42
N ALA A 126 16.09 3.54 6.68
CA ALA A 126 16.67 4.67 7.38
C ALA A 126 17.03 4.33 8.84
N LYS A 127 16.19 3.55 9.53
CA LYS A 127 16.49 3.01 10.87
C LYS A 127 17.68 2.04 10.87
N GLN A 128 18.02 1.44 9.72
CA GLN A 128 19.27 0.68 9.54
C GLN A 128 20.46 1.58 9.16
N GLY A 129 20.33 2.91 9.27
CA GLY A 129 21.37 3.90 9.01
C GLY A 129 21.60 4.23 7.54
N LYS A 130 20.75 3.72 6.63
CA LYS A 130 20.88 3.93 5.18
C LYS A 130 20.34 5.30 4.78
N ARG A 131 21.00 5.96 3.83
CA ARG A 131 20.44 7.16 3.19
C ARG A 131 19.38 6.73 2.20
N VAL A 132 18.17 7.26 2.37
CA VAL A 132 16.99 6.90 1.60
C VAL A 132 16.35 8.17 1.04
N ALA A 133 16.00 8.14 -0.25
CA ALA A 133 15.11 9.12 -0.85
C ALA A 133 13.85 8.43 -1.35
N VAL A 134 12.70 9.05 -1.08
CA VAL A 134 11.41 8.68 -1.69
C VAL A 134 11.02 9.74 -2.71
N THR A 135 10.60 9.30 -3.88
CA THR A 135 10.01 10.17 -4.90
C THR A 135 8.93 9.41 -5.68
N THR A 136 8.41 10.03 -6.73
CA THR A 136 7.36 9.47 -7.57
C THR A 136 7.63 9.82 -9.04
N THR A 137 7.18 8.97 -9.96
CA THR A 137 7.11 9.30 -11.41
C THR A 137 5.68 9.60 -11.87
N THR A 138 4.74 9.62 -10.92
CA THR A 138 3.30 9.90 -11.13
C THR A 138 2.77 10.80 -10.00
N HIS A 139 1.50 11.17 -10.05
CA HIS A 139 0.84 11.83 -8.93
C HIS A 139 0.56 10.84 -7.80
N ILE A 140 1.12 11.08 -6.61
CA ILE A 140 0.82 10.34 -5.37
C ILE A 140 0.16 11.25 -4.35
N PHE A 141 -0.52 10.65 -3.38
CA PHE A 141 -1.02 11.40 -2.23
C PHE A 141 0.16 11.99 -1.46
N ARG A 142 -0.01 13.21 -0.93
CA ARG A 142 0.96 13.79 -0.01
C ARG A 142 1.06 12.87 1.23
N PRO A 143 2.26 12.40 1.59
CA PRO A 143 2.42 11.57 2.77
C PRO A 143 2.02 12.36 4.01
N ASP A 144 1.43 11.65 4.96
CA ASP A 144 1.19 12.20 6.29
C ASP A 144 2.54 12.61 6.92
N PRO A 145 2.63 13.74 7.65
CA PRO A 145 3.85 14.10 8.39
C PRO A 145 4.41 13.00 9.29
N GLN A 146 3.58 12.06 9.76
CA GLN A 146 4.03 10.91 10.54
C GLN A 146 4.73 9.83 9.68
N GLN A 147 4.52 9.83 8.37
CA GLN A 147 5.07 8.85 7.42
C GLN A 147 6.37 9.34 6.75
N CYS A 148 6.60 10.64 6.74
CA CYS A 148 7.71 11.29 6.05
C CYS A 148 8.51 12.15 7.04
N ALA A 149 9.80 11.84 7.22
CA ALA A 149 10.68 12.59 8.12
C ALA A 149 10.94 14.03 7.63
N TYR A 150 11.08 14.23 6.32
CA TYR A 150 11.37 15.54 5.73
C TYR A 150 10.89 15.61 4.28
N LEU A 151 10.05 16.59 3.95
CA LEU A 151 9.47 16.77 2.61
C LEU A 151 10.05 18.01 1.94
N ILE A 152 10.61 17.84 0.74
CA ILE A 152 11.19 18.92 -0.08
C ILE A 152 10.42 19.04 -1.38
N THR A 153 9.87 20.22 -1.64
CA THR A 153 8.99 20.47 -2.80
C THR A 153 9.50 21.51 -3.78
N ASP A 154 10.56 22.23 -3.43
CA ASP A 154 11.20 23.26 -4.26
C ASP A 154 12.40 22.72 -5.06
N GLY A 155 12.80 21.46 -4.80
CA GLY A 155 13.92 20.81 -5.50
C GLY A 155 15.31 21.29 -5.08
N ASP A 156 15.41 21.99 -3.96
CA ASP A 156 16.67 22.53 -3.44
C ASP A 156 17.64 21.41 -3.04
N LEU A 157 18.79 21.35 -3.72
CA LEU A 157 19.80 20.31 -3.53
C LEU A 157 20.51 20.41 -2.17
N GLU A 158 20.74 21.63 -1.66
CA GLU A 158 21.41 21.81 -0.37
C GLU A 158 20.50 21.34 0.76
N LYS A 159 19.20 21.63 0.68
CA LYS A 159 18.21 21.12 1.65
C LYS A 159 18.15 19.59 1.63
N ILE A 160 18.22 18.97 0.45
CA ILE A 160 18.25 17.51 0.31
C ILE A 160 19.48 16.94 1.03
N ASP A 161 20.65 17.52 0.82
CA ASP A 161 21.90 17.04 1.42
C ASP A 161 21.91 17.19 2.95
N ILE A 162 21.40 18.31 3.46
CA ILE A 162 21.24 18.54 4.90
C ILE A 162 20.27 17.50 5.49
N ALA A 163 19.08 17.34 4.89
CA ALA A 163 18.09 16.39 5.35
C ALA A 163 18.60 14.93 5.34
N LEU A 164 19.36 14.55 4.31
CA LEU A 164 19.97 13.22 4.24
C LEU A 164 21.05 13.00 5.30
N LYS A 165 21.80 14.04 5.68
CA LYS A 165 22.80 13.96 6.77
C LYS A 165 22.13 13.83 8.13
N GLU A 166 21.08 14.61 8.38
CA GLU A 166 20.42 14.69 9.69
C GLU A 166 19.42 13.57 9.93
N HIS A 167 18.57 13.28 8.94
CA HIS A 167 17.42 12.37 9.10
C HIS A 167 17.59 11.02 8.42
N ARG A 168 18.60 10.87 7.54
CA ARG A 168 18.81 9.69 6.67
C ARG A 168 17.68 9.39 5.68
N PHE A 169 16.52 10.02 5.82
CA PHE A 169 15.35 9.83 4.96
C PHE A 169 14.76 11.17 4.54
N VAL A 170 14.61 11.35 3.23
CA VAL A 170 13.94 12.51 2.63
C VAL A 170 12.90 12.08 1.60
N THR A 171 11.82 12.85 1.48
CA THR A 171 10.85 12.74 0.38
C THR A 171 10.93 13.96 -0.51
N VAL A 172 10.99 13.74 -1.82
CA VAL A 172 11.18 14.80 -2.81
C VAL A 172 10.16 14.67 -3.93
N GLY A 173 9.46 15.75 -4.25
CA GLY A 173 8.56 15.85 -5.40
C GLY A 173 7.88 17.22 -5.46
N ALA A 174 7.23 17.56 -6.57
CA ALA A 174 6.57 18.85 -6.71
C ALA A 174 5.15 18.83 -6.09
N LEU A 175 4.75 19.89 -5.38
CA LEU A 175 3.41 19.98 -4.80
C LEU A 175 2.45 20.60 -5.82
N GLU A 176 1.38 19.88 -6.12
CA GLU A 176 0.30 20.33 -7.01
C GLU A 176 -0.80 21.08 -6.22
N GLU A 177 -1.58 21.92 -6.91
CA GLU A 177 -2.71 22.66 -6.33
C GLU A 177 -3.76 21.75 -5.66
N ASN A 178 -3.89 20.52 -6.15
CA ASN A 178 -4.80 19.50 -5.62
C ASN A 178 -4.25 18.78 -4.36
N GLY A 179 -3.10 19.20 -3.84
CA GLY A 179 -2.45 18.64 -2.66
C GLY A 179 -1.72 17.31 -2.89
N LYS A 180 -1.55 16.87 -4.15
CA LYS A 180 -0.76 15.69 -4.50
C LYS A 180 0.71 16.05 -4.74
N LEU A 181 1.57 15.06 -4.60
CA LEU A 181 2.96 15.12 -5.02
C LEU A 181 3.08 14.60 -6.46
N SER A 182 3.59 15.43 -7.37
CA SER A 182 3.93 15.05 -8.73
C SER A 182 5.42 14.74 -8.86
N ALA A 183 5.79 14.17 -10.01
CA ALA A 183 7.16 13.79 -10.29
C ALA A 183 8.08 15.01 -10.34
N PRO A 184 9.24 15.01 -9.66
CA PRO A 184 10.22 16.06 -9.84
C PRO A 184 10.87 15.98 -11.22
N ALA A 185 11.63 17.01 -11.58
CA ALA A 185 12.45 17.02 -12.79
C ALA A 185 13.40 15.80 -12.84
N GLU A 186 13.65 15.27 -14.04
CA GLU A 186 14.43 14.04 -14.23
C GLU A 186 15.88 14.21 -13.71
N GLU A 187 16.44 15.41 -13.83
CA GLU A 187 17.74 15.79 -13.30
C GLU A 187 17.81 15.58 -11.78
N LEU A 188 16.73 15.88 -11.06
CA LEU A 188 16.64 15.69 -9.62
C LEU A 188 16.55 14.21 -9.25
N ILE A 189 15.82 13.40 -10.03
CA ILE A 189 15.79 11.93 -9.83
C ILE A 189 17.20 11.35 -10.03
N ARG A 190 17.92 11.80 -11.07
CA ARG A 190 19.31 11.40 -11.34
C ARG A 190 20.26 11.84 -10.23
N TYR A 191 20.04 13.01 -9.64
CA TYR A 191 20.78 13.48 -8.48
C TYR A 191 20.55 12.55 -7.28
N LEU A 192 19.29 12.31 -6.91
CA LEU A 192 18.92 11.45 -5.79
C LEU A 192 19.51 10.05 -5.95
N HIS A 193 19.41 9.45 -7.14
CA HIS A 193 19.99 8.14 -7.46
C HIS A 193 21.48 8.06 -7.07
N LYS A 194 22.27 9.12 -7.32
CA LYS A 194 23.69 9.16 -6.96
C LYS A 194 23.92 9.38 -5.46
N SER A 195 23.08 10.21 -4.84
CA SER A 195 23.29 10.74 -3.49
C SER A 195 22.86 9.80 -2.35
N VAL A 196 22.00 8.81 -2.62
CA VAL A 196 21.46 7.91 -1.58
C VAL A 196 21.98 6.48 -1.71
N ASP A 197 21.69 5.66 -0.70
CA ASP A 197 21.91 4.22 -0.74
C ASP A 197 20.68 3.52 -1.34
N PHE A 198 19.48 4.00 -1.03
CA PHE A 198 18.22 3.49 -1.61
C PHE A 198 17.34 4.62 -2.15
N LEU A 199 17.05 4.57 -3.45
CA LEU A 199 16.06 5.45 -4.08
C LEU A 199 14.77 4.67 -4.28
N LEU A 200 13.70 5.08 -3.60
CA LEU A 200 12.40 4.45 -3.68
C LEU A 200 11.46 5.34 -4.52
N ILE A 201 10.82 4.75 -5.53
CA ILE A 201 10.00 5.47 -6.50
C ILE A 201 8.61 4.84 -6.52
N GLU A 202 7.56 5.60 -6.25
CA GLU A 202 6.20 5.15 -6.61
C GLU A 202 5.92 5.47 -8.08
N ALA A 203 5.65 4.45 -8.89
CA ALA A 203 5.64 4.60 -10.34
C ALA A 203 4.25 4.62 -10.98
N ASP A 204 3.18 4.41 -10.19
CA ASP A 204 1.83 4.39 -10.73
C ASP A 204 0.70 4.74 -9.72
N GLY A 205 -0.30 5.49 -10.16
CA GLY A 205 -1.45 5.84 -9.31
C GLY A 205 -2.47 4.70 -9.24
N SER A 206 -2.98 4.39 -8.05
CA SER A 206 -4.11 3.47 -7.86
C SER A 206 -5.27 4.19 -7.17
N ARG A 207 -6.48 4.15 -7.75
CA ARG A 207 -7.71 4.74 -7.18
C ARG A 207 -8.24 3.98 -5.94
N CYS A 208 -7.34 3.51 -5.07
CA CYS A 208 -7.61 2.64 -3.92
C CYS A 208 -8.28 1.29 -4.25
N LEU A 209 -8.32 0.91 -5.53
CA LEU A 209 -8.79 -0.42 -5.95
C LEU A 209 -7.70 -1.48 -5.68
N PRO A 210 -8.06 -2.74 -5.41
CA PRO A 210 -7.11 -3.77 -5.01
C PRO A 210 -6.20 -4.26 -6.15
N ILE A 211 -6.65 -4.22 -7.41
CA ILE A 211 -5.85 -4.60 -8.58
C ILE A 211 -5.92 -3.54 -9.68
N LYS A 212 -4.90 -3.53 -10.55
CA LYS A 212 -4.77 -2.59 -11.66
C LYS A 212 -4.03 -3.22 -12.82
N VAL A 213 -4.47 -2.89 -14.03
CA VAL A 213 -3.71 -3.09 -15.27
C VAL A 213 -3.26 -1.73 -15.80
N PRO A 214 -1.96 -1.53 -16.09
CA PRO A 214 -1.47 -0.29 -16.67
C PRO A 214 -1.98 -0.07 -18.10
N ASN A 215 -1.93 1.18 -18.56
CA ASN A 215 -2.18 1.53 -19.97
C ASN A 215 -0.83 1.76 -20.67
N ASN A 216 -0.83 2.22 -21.92
CA ASN A 216 0.39 2.48 -22.69
C ASN A 216 1.28 3.64 -22.15
N ARG A 217 0.83 4.39 -21.15
CA ARG A 217 1.59 5.50 -20.53
C ARG A 217 2.09 5.17 -19.12
N GLU A 218 1.77 3.98 -18.58
CA GLU A 218 2.12 3.57 -17.23
C GLU A 218 2.58 2.10 -17.20
N PRO A 219 3.18 1.65 -16.08
CA PRO A 219 3.92 2.47 -15.13
C PRO A 219 5.06 3.24 -15.80
N VAL A 220 5.33 4.45 -15.30
CA VAL A 220 6.51 5.22 -15.72
C VAL A 220 7.68 4.73 -14.88
N ILE A 221 8.35 3.68 -15.33
CA ILE A 221 9.52 3.12 -14.65
C ILE A 221 10.75 3.97 -14.98
N TYR A 222 11.46 4.40 -13.95
CA TYR A 222 12.76 5.05 -14.12
C TYR A 222 13.77 4.06 -14.68
N SER A 223 14.55 4.45 -15.69
CA SER A 223 15.44 3.53 -16.41
C SER A 223 16.57 2.95 -15.53
N GLY A 224 16.90 3.60 -14.43
CA GLY A 224 17.86 3.09 -13.44
C GLY A 224 17.26 2.16 -12.39
N THR A 225 16.01 1.72 -12.51
CA THR A 225 15.37 0.83 -11.54
C THR A 225 15.99 -0.57 -11.56
N ASP A 226 16.57 -0.98 -10.42
CA ASP A 226 17.14 -2.32 -10.23
C ASP A 226 16.06 -3.36 -9.90
N GLN A 227 15.03 -2.93 -9.17
CA GLN A 227 13.99 -3.81 -8.65
C GLN A 227 12.60 -3.17 -8.78
N ILE A 228 11.64 -3.95 -9.26
CA ILE A 228 10.23 -3.61 -9.23
C ILE A 228 9.54 -4.40 -8.14
N ILE A 229 8.79 -3.71 -7.29
CA ILE A 229 7.91 -4.30 -6.29
C ILE A 229 6.47 -4.08 -6.74
N ALA A 230 5.85 -5.12 -7.31
CA ALA A 230 4.47 -5.08 -7.78
C ALA A 230 3.51 -5.52 -6.67
N VAL A 231 2.66 -4.60 -6.21
CA VAL A 231 1.70 -4.84 -5.15
C VAL A 231 0.32 -5.15 -5.74
N GLY A 232 -0.33 -6.20 -5.25
CA GLY A 232 -1.71 -6.54 -5.55
C GLY A 232 -2.48 -6.90 -4.28
N GLY A 233 -3.71 -6.41 -4.16
CA GLY A 233 -4.59 -6.67 -3.02
C GLY A 233 -5.44 -7.92 -3.21
N LEU A 234 -5.34 -8.89 -2.30
CA LEU A 234 -6.09 -10.15 -2.31
C LEU A 234 -7.60 -9.96 -2.12
N SER A 235 -8.04 -8.78 -1.65
CA SER A 235 -9.48 -8.46 -1.53
C SER A 235 -10.21 -8.37 -2.88
N CYS A 236 -9.51 -8.50 -4.02
CA CYS A 236 -10.11 -8.64 -5.35
C CYS A 236 -10.70 -10.03 -5.62
N LEU A 237 -10.20 -11.07 -4.94
CA LEU A 237 -10.57 -12.45 -5.25
C LEU A 237 -12.06 -12.71 -5.02
N GLY A 238 -12.68 -13.41 -5.96
CA GLY A 238 -14.12 -13.72 -5.95
C GLY A 238 -15.03 -12.53 -6.28
N LYS A 239 -14.47 -11.35 -6.61
CA LYS A 239 -15.26 -10.16 -6.94
C LYS A 239 -15.27 -9.88 -8.45
N PRO A 240 -16.35 -9.28 -8.99
CA PRO A 240 -16.44 -8.89 -10.40
C PRO A 240 -15.32 -7.92 -10.81
N ILE A 241 -14.60 -8.25 -11.87
CA ILE A 241 -13.45 -7.46 -12.36
C ILE A 241 -13.79 -5.98 -12.61
N GLY A 242 -15.00 -5.69 -13.10
CA GLY A 242 -15.49 -4.33 -13.34
C GLY A 242 -15.51 -3.42 -12.13
N LEU A 243 -15.72 -4.01 -10.95
CA LEU A 243 -15.87 -3.27 -9.69
C LEU A 243 -14.54 -3.02 -8.99
N ILE A 244 -13.56 -3.90 -9.19
CA ILE A 244 -12.36 -3.94 -8.35
C ILE A 244 -11.04 -3.75 -9.11
N CYS A 245 -11.07 -3.68 -10.44
CA CYS A 245 -9.88 -3.46 -11.25
C CYS A 245 -9.83 -2.02 -11.77
N HIS A 246 -8.76 -1.29 -11.43
CA HIS A 246 -8.49 -0.03 -12.11
C HIS A 246 -8.15 -0.30 -13.58
N ARG A 247 -8.89 0.32 -14.49
CA ARG A 247 -8.87 0.07 -15.95
C ARG A 247 -9.37 -1.34 -16.32
N ALA A 248 -10.50 -1.75 -15.73
CA ALA A 248 -11.16 -3.03 -16.00
C ALA A 248 -11.24 -3.42 -17.49
N PRO A 249 -11.53 -2.52 -18.47
CA PRO A 249 -11.58 -2.91 -19.88
C PRO A 249 -10.28 -3.53 -20.42
N ILE A 250 -9.12 -3.04 -19.98
CA ILE A 250 -7.81 -3.59 -20.36
C ILE A 250 -7.62 -4.96 -19.75
N ALA A 251 -8.00 -5.12 -18.48
CA ALA A 251 -7.92 -6.39 -17.76
C ALA A 251 -8.84 -7.45 -18.36
N GLN A 252 -10.07 -7.07 -18.74
CA GLN A 252 -11.04 -7.92 -19.42
C GLN A 252 -10.50 -8.44 -20.75
N GLN A 253 -9.85 -7.57 -21.53
CA GLN A 253 -9.22 -7.97 -22.79
C GLN A 253 -8.04 -8.93 -22.55
N LEU A 254 -7.18 -8.63 -21.58
CA LEU A 254 -6.00 -9.45 -21.23
C LEU A 254 -6.39 -10.86 -20.76
N LEU A 255 -7.45 -10.96 -19.99
CA LEU A 255 -7.98 -12.23 -19.47
C LEU A 255 -8.96 -12.91 -20.43
N ASN A 256 -9.46 -12.20 -21.45
CA ASN A 256 -10.56 -12.63 -22.31
C ASN A 256 -11.84 -12.97 -21.53
N VAL A 257 -12.28 -12.04 -20.68
CA VAL A 257 -13.44 -12.21 -19.79
C VAL A 257 -14.42 -11.04 -19.84
N LYS A 258 -15.64 -11.26 -19.34
CA LYS A 258 -16.67 -10.23 -19.19
C LYS A 258 -16.49 -9.44 -17.89
N ASP A 259 -17.14 -8.29 -17.80
CA ASP A 259 -17.08 -7.37 -16.65
C ASP A 259 -17.53 -8.01 -15.32
N THR A 260 -18.45 -8.98 -15.41
CA THR A 260 -19.00 -9.73 -14.28
C THR A 260 -18.15 -10.92 -13.83
N HIS A 261 -17.04 -11.20 -14.54
CA HIS A 261 -16.15 -12.32 -14.21
C HIS A 261 -15.55 -12.13 -12.82
N GLN A 262 -15.64 -13.15 -11.99
CA GLN A 262 -15.07 -13.15 -10.65
C GLN A 262 -13.57 -13.45 -10.74
N ILE A 263 -12.74 -12.55 -10.23
CA ILE A 263 -11.29 -12.73 -10.28
C ILE A 263 -10.88 -13.98 -9.49
N THR A 264 -10.18 -14.88 -10.17
CA THR A 264 -9.56 -16.07 -9.58
C THR A 264 -8.09 -15.82 -9.20
N ALA A 265 -7.48 -16.76 -8.48
CA ALA A 265 -6.03 -16.76 -8.24
C ALA A 265 -5.22 -16.75 -9.55
N GLN A 266 -5.67 -17.49 -10.57
CA GLN A 266 -5.01 -17.54 -11.87
C GLN A 266 -5.09 -16.21 -12.61
N ASP A 267 -6.26 -15.56 -12.57
CA ASP A 267 -6.44 -14.22 -13.14
C ASP A 267 -5.50 -13.21 -12.48
N MET A 268 -5.44 -13.20 -11.15
CA MET A 268 -4.57 -12.28 -10.40
C MET A 268 -3.09 -12.49 -10.73
N ALA A 269 -2.62 -13.75 -10.76
CA ALA A 269 -1.25 -14.06 -11.16
C ALA A 269 -0.94 -13.57 -12.58
N LYS A 270 -1.84 -13.84 -13.53
CA LYS A 270 -1.71 -13.42 -14.92
C LYS A 270 -1.66 -11.90 -15.05
N LEU A 271 -2.57 -11.19 -14.38
CA LEU A 271 -2.61 -9.72 -14.38
C LEU A 271 -1.33 -9.11 -13.82
N LEU A 272 -0.83 -9.60 -12.67
CA LEU A 272 0.39 -9.09 -12.04
C LEU A 272 1.62 -9.31 -12.90
N TYR A 273 1.80 -10.53 -13.43
CA TYR A 273 2.96 -10.86 -14.25
C TYR A 273 2.94 -10.10 -15.59
N HIS A 274 1.83 -10.13 -16.33
CA HIS A 274 1.76 -9.45 -17.62
C HIS A 274 1.87 -7.93 -17.51
N SER A 275 1.45 -7.36 -16.37
CA SER A 275 1.52 -5.92 -16.13
C SER A 275 2.92 -5.44 -15.77
N TYR A 276 3.77 -6.27 -15.14
CA TYR A 276 5.01 -5.80 -14.49
C TYR A 276 6.25 -6.69 -14.72
N GLY A 277 6.10 -7.85 -15.37
CA GLY A 277 7.18 -8.83 -15.57
C GLY A 277 8.22 -8.43 -16.64
N ASN A 278 7.84 -7.58 -17.60
CA ASN A 278 8.64 -7.35 -18.82
C ASN A 278 9.41 -6.02 -18.82
N TYR A 279 9.80 -5.51 -17.66
CA TYR A 279 10.52 -4.23 -17.52
C TYR A 279 12.04 -4.38 -17.37
N GLY A 280 12.59 -5.60 -17.44
CA GLY A 280 14.03 -5.85 -17.35
C GLY A 280 14.67 -5.65 -15.97
N ALA A 281 13.87 -5.24 -14.97
CA ALA A 281 14.27 -5.15 -13.57
C ALA A 281 13.84 -6.40 -12.79
N MET A 282 14.50 -6.68 -11.65
CA MET A 282 14.12 -7.80 -10.81
C MET A 282 12.70 -7.61 -10.26
N LEU A 283 11.78 -8.53 -10.55
CA LEU A 283 10.41 -8.45 -10.07
C LEU A 283 10.23 -9.19 -8.73
N THR A 284 9.78 -8.45 -7.72
CA THR A 284 9.18 -8.99 -6.49
C THR A 284 7.69 -8.68 -6.51
N VAL A 285 6.84 -9.68 -6.26
CA VAL A 285 5.39 -9.46 -6.13
C VAL A 285 5.00 -9.45 -4.66
N VAL A 286 4.10 -8.55 -4.27
CA VAL A 286 3.53 -8.45 -2.92
C VAL A 286 2.02 -8.66 -3.00
N LEU A 287 1.56 -9.77 -2.44
CA LEU A 287 0.15 -10.11 -2.27
C LEU A 287 -0.32 -9.57 -0.92
N ASN A 288 -0.85 -8.35 -0.93
CA ASN A 288 -1.30 -7.67 0.28
C ASN A 288 -2.76 -8.01 0.61
N GLN A 289 -3.21 -7.66 1.82
CA GLN A 289 -4.58 -7.91 2.32
C GLN A 289 -4.86 -9.41 2.53
N ALA A 290 -3.86 -10.17 2.95
CA ALA A 290 -3.98 -11.57 3.36
C ALA A 290 -4.62 -11.68 4.77
N ASP A 291 -5.80 -11.09 4.93
CA ASP A 291 -6.38 -10.79 6.24
C ASP A 291 -7.10 -11.98 6.89
N ASN A 292 -7.21 -13.11 6.19
CA ASN A 292 -7.76 -14.36 6.71
C ASN A 292 -7.09 -15.59 6.07
N GLU A 293 -7.31 -16.78 6.65
CA GLU A 293 -6.71 -18.04 6.18
C GLU A 293 -7.09 -18.40 4.75
N PHE A 294 -8.33 -18.11 4.33
CA PHE A 294 -8.77 -18.36 2.96
C PHE A 294 -7.94 -17.53 1.96
N LEU A 295 -7.76 -16.23 2.20
CA LEU A 295 -6.95 -15.36 1.35
C LEU A 295 -5.46 -15.76 1.39
N ARG A 296 -4.94 -16.24 2.52
CA ARG A 296 -3.58 -16.80 2.60
C ARG A 296 -3.43 -18.07 1.75
N GLY A 297 -4.40 -18.99 1.82
CA GLY A 297 -4.42 -20.17 0.97
C GLY A 297 -4.42 -19.81 -0.51
N GLN A 298 -5.21 -18.82 -0.92
CA GLN A 298 -5.19 -18.30 -2.29
C GLN A 298 -3.85 -17.63 -2.65
N ALA A 299 -3.23 -16.91 -1.71
CA ALA A 299 -1.92 -16.30 -1.91
C ALA A 299 -0.83 -17.34 -2.23
N GLY A 300 -0.88 -18.51 -1.59
CA GLY A 300 0.02 -19.64 -1.90
C GLY A 300 -0.15 -20.15 -3.34
N ILE A 301 -1.39 -20.26 -3.83
CA ILE A 301 -1.68 -20.64 -5.22
C ILE A 301 -1.12 -19.60 -6.19
N ILE A 302 -1.40 -18.31 -5.94
CA ILE A 302 -0.91 -17.19 -6.77
C ILE A 302 0.62 -17.18 -6.78
N ALA A 303 1.26 -17.38 -5.63
CA ALA A 303 2.72 -17.42 -5.53
C ALA A 303 3.31 -18.55 -6.38
N GLY A 304 2.73 -19.75 -6.33
CA GLY A 304 3.15 -20.89 -7.16
C GLY A 304 3.06 -20.58 -8.66
N LEU A 305 1.95 -19.98 -9.12
CA LEU A 305 1.76 -19.58 -10.51
C LEU A 305 2.78 -18.51 -10.94
N LEU A 306 2.96 -17.47 -10.14
CA LEU A 306 3.94 -16.40 -10.43
C LEU A 306 5.37 -16.95 -10.52
N MET A 307 5.72 -17.91 -9.66
CA MET A 307 7.04 -18.54 -9.69
C MET A 307 7.27 -19.37 -10.96
N GLN A 308 6.23 -20.01 -11.50
CA GLN A 308 6.30 -20.73 -12.77
C GLN A 308 6.55 -19.77 -13.94
N GLU A 309 6.01 -18.55 -13.87
CA GLU A 309 6.27 -17.47 -14.83
C GLU A 309 7.66 -16.79 -14.64
N GLY A 310 8.45 -17.24 -13.66
CA GLY A 310 9.81 -16.72 -13.41
C GLY A 310 9.90 -15.60 -12.38
N VAL A 311 8.84 -15.31 -11.61
CA VAL A 311 8.93 -14.40 -10.46
C VAL A 311 9.74 -15.05 -9.34
N HIS A 312 10.89 -14.49 -9.02
CA HIS A 312 11.82 -15.08 -8.05
C HIS A 312 11.33 -14.97 -6.60
N ARG A 313 10.53 -13.95 -6.29
CA ARG A 313 10.09 -13.66 -4.93
C ARG A 313 8.66 -13.15 -4.88
N VAL A 314 7.85 -13.79 -4.03
CA VAL A 314 6.47 -13.40 -3.76
C VAL A 314 6.29 -13.24 -2.26
N ALA A 315 5.99 -12.03 -1.81
CA ALA A 315 5.66 -11.72 -0.44
C ALA A 315 4.14 -11.76 -0.23
N VAL A 316 3.69 -12.22 0.94
CA VAL A 316 2.29 -12.20 1.35
C VAL A 316 2.19 -11.43 2.65
N THR A 317 1.30 -10.44 2.68
CA THR A 317 1.24 -9.46 3.76
C THR A 317 -0.18 -9.15 4.18
N SER A 318 -0.36 -8.85 5.47
CA SER A 318 -1.56 -8.24 6.00
C SER A 318 -1.17 -7.14 6.98
N PHE A 319 -1.58 -5.91 6.69
CA PHE A 319 -1.38 -4.79 7.63
C PHE A 319 -2.35 -4.85 8.80
N LEU A 320 -3.54 -5.45 8.63
CA LEU A 320 -4.52 -5.61 9.72
C LEU A 320 -4.01 -6.56 10.80
N SER A 321 -3.39 -7.67 10.40
CA SER A 321 -2.86 -8.68 11.33
C SER A 321 -1.36 -8.55 11.61
N LYS A 322 -0.65 -7.65 10.90
CA LYS A 322 0.83 -7.50 10.91
C LYS A 322 1.59 -8.81 10.70
N GLN A 323 1.01 -9.70 9.90
CA GLN A 323 1.58 -11.00 9.55
C GLN A 323 2.21 -10.92 8.16
N TYR A 324 3.47 -11.35 8.06
CA TYR A 324 4.25 -11.32 6.83
C TYR A 324 4.92 -12.68 6.58
N GLU A 325 4.83 -13.18 5.36
CA GLU A 325 5.49 -14.41 4.89
C GLU A 325 5.96 -14.21 3.43
N TYR A 326 6.88 -15.04 2.95
CA TYR A 326 7.30 -14.98 1.55
C TYR A 326 7.67 -16.36 0.99
N TYR A 327 7.53 -16.44 -0.32
CA TYR A 327 7.94 -17.54 -1.17
C TYR A 327 9.16 -17.07 -1.97
N SER A 328 10.21 -17.89 -2.04
CA SER A 328 11.37 -17.62 -2.89
C SER A 328 11.86 -18.88 -3.59
N GLN A 329 12.37 -18.75 -4.82
CA GLN A 329 13.13 -19.81 -5.44
C GLN A 329 14.51 -19.88 -4.79
N LYS A 330 14.95 -21.06 -4.32
CA LYS A 330 16.34 -21.25 -3.89
C LYS A 330 17.24 -20.99 -5.10
N ARG A 331 18.22 -20.08 -4.99
CA ARG A 331 19.32 -20.02 -5.95
C ARG A 331 19.98 -21.39 -5.94
N GLY A 332 19.78 -22.16 -7.01
CA GLY A 332 20.56 -23.36 -7.25
C GLY A 332 22.03 -22.95 -7.26
N THR A 333 22.82 -23.53 -6.36
CA THR A 333 24.26 -23.61 -6.56
C THR A 333 24.44 -24.42 -7.84
N VAL A 334 24.71 -23.74 -8.95
CA VAL A 334 25.38 -24.37 -10.08
C VAL A 334 26.76 -24.71 -9.55
N LYS A 335 26.93 -25.93 -9.05
CA LYS A 335 28.26 -26.52 -8.95
C LYS A 335 28.76 -26.63 -10.39
N CYS A 336 29.87 -25.96 -10.68
CA CYS A 336 30.64 -26.13 -11.90
C CYS A 336 30.92 -27.60 -12.17
#